data_AF-A0A0A9CLT8-F1
#
_entry.id   AF-A0A0A9CLT8-F1
#
_cell.length_a   1.000
_cell.length_b   1.000
_cell.length_c   1.000
_cell.angle_alpha   90.00
_cell.angle_beta   90.00
_cell.angle_gamma   90.00
#
_symmetry.space_group_name_H-M   'P 1'
#
loop_
_entity.id
_entity.type
_entity.pdbx_description
1 polymer ?
#
loop_
_entity_poly.entity_id
_entity_poly.type
_entity_poly.pdbx_seq_one_letter_code
_entity_poly.pdbx_strand_id
1 'polypeptide(L)' 'MSNSTVGHWSSLSYNLSEVLDFSGHVAPTEKHPGSLLEGFSGVQVSTLAVNEGLLVAGGFQGELICKVWCQ' A
#
# COMPACT_ATOMS: atom_id res chain seq x y z
N MET A 1 5.86 16.79 8.99
CA MET A 1 5.44 16.28 7.67
C MET A 1 5.56 14.77 7.72
N SER A 2 4.44 14.06 7.67
CA SER A 2 4.41 12.60 7.54
C SER A 2 4.19 12.26 6.07
N ASN A 3 5.06 11.44 5.48
CA ASN A 3 4.79 10.88 4.16
C ASN A 3 3.71 9.82 4.32
N SER A 4 2.58 10.01 3.65
CA SER A 4 1.46 9.08 3.61
C SER A 4 1.46 8.22 2.36
N THR A 5 2.40 8.41 1.44
CA THR A 5 2.48 7.69 0.17
C THR A 5 3.70 6.79 0.10
N VAL A 6 3.54 5.66 -0.59
CA VAL A 6 4.62 4.75 -0.97
C VAL A 6 4.79 4.87 -2.48
N GLY A 7 5.98 5.27 -2.91
CA GLY A 7 6.37 5.35 -4.30
C GLY A 7 7.38 4.27 -4.67
N HIS A 8 7.36 3.85 -5.93
CA HIS A 8 8.35 3.00 -6.54
C HIS A 8 9.21 3.82 -7.49
N TRP A 9 10.52 3.85 -7.25
CA TRP A 9 11.50 4.51 -8.12
C TRP A 9 12.09 3.51 -9.11
N SER A 10 11.98 3.80 -10.40
CA SER A 10 12.67 3.06 -11.45
C SER A 10 13.88 3.82 -11.95
N SER A 11 15.07 3.27 -11.71
CA SER A 11 16.33 3.81 -12.26
C SER A 11 16.46 3.60 -13.77
N LEU A 12 15.71 2.65 -14.35
CA LEU A 12 15.74 2.38 -15.80
C LEU A 12 14.95 3.43 -16.59
N SER A 13 13.78 3.82 -16.10
CA SER A 13 12.92 4.84 -16.74
C SER A 13 13.06 6.23 -16.13
N TYR A 14 13.89 6.39 -15.08
CA TYR A 14 14.04 7.63 -14.31
C TYR A 14 12.69 8.20 -13.84
N ASN A 15 11.82 7.33 -13.36
CA ASN A 15 10.44 7.68 -13.01
C ASN A 15 10.10 7.25 -11.57
N LEU A 16 9.33 8.09 -10.88
CA LEU A 16 8.69 7.78 -9.60
C LEU A 16 7.21 7.52 -9.86
N SER A 17 6.77 6.28 -9.66
CA SER A 17 5.37 5.89 -9.75
C SER A 17 4.77 5.73 -8.36
N GLU A 18 3.60 6.32 -8.11
CA GLU A 18 2.88 6.10 -6.87
C GLU A 18 2.34 4.68 -6.79
N VAL A 19 2.71 3.97 -5.71
CA VAL A 19 2.21 2.62 -5.44
C VAL A 19 1.00 2.71 -4.51
N LEU A 20 1.05 3.42 -3.39
CA LEU A 20 -0.08 3.42 -2.45
C LEU A 20 -0.14 4.73 -1.68
N ASP A 21 -1.34 5.28 -1.47
CA ASP A 21 -1.59 6.46 -0.65
C ASP A 21 -2.47 6.11 0.54
N PHE A 22 -1.95 6.28 1.75
CA PHE A 22 -2.62 6.05 3.03
C PHE A 22 -3.32 7.30 3.57
N SER A 23 -3.16 8.47 2.95
CA SER A 23 -3.89 9.67 3.35
C SER A 23 -5.37 9.60 3.01
N GLY A 24 -5.68 8.88 1.92
CA GLY A 24 -7.04 8.62 1.46
C GLY A 24 -7.66 7.35 2.04
N HIS A 25 -8.79 6.98 1.44
CA HIS A 25 -9.49 5.74 1.73
C HIS A 25 -8.92 4.60 0.87
N VAL A 26 -8.35 3.58 1.52
CA VAL A 26 -7.76 2.40 0.85
C VAL A 26 -8.78 1.26 0.85
N ALA A 27 -9.34 0.97 -0.33
CA ALA A 27 -10.28 -0.14 -0.53
C ALA A 27 -9.66 -1.28 -1.36
N PRO A 28 -9.96 -2.56 -1.06
CA PRO A 28 -9.56 -3.67 -1.90
C PRO A 28 -10.22 -3.60 -3.28
N THR A 29 -9.45 -3.82 -4.34
CA THR A 29 -9.98 -3.99 -5.71
C THR A 29 -10.45 -5.41 -5.98
N GLU A 30 -9.98 -6.38 -5.21
CA GLU A 30 -10.34 -7.79 -5.31
C GLU A 30 -10.92 -8.31 -3.99
N LYS A 31 -11.85 -9.26 -4.09
CA LYS A 31 -12.48 -9.89 -2.94
C LYS A 31 -11.78 -11.21 -2.63
N HIS A 32 -11.10 -11.26 -1.48
CA HIS A 32 -10.53 -12.48 -0.92
C HIS A 32 -11.21 -12.84 0.41
N PRO A 33 -11.26 -14.12 0.82
CA PRO A 33 -11.73 -14.50 2.15
C PRO A 33 -10.95 -13.75 3.24
N GLY A 34 -11.65 -13.06 4.13
CA GLY A 34 -11.05 -12.22 5.18
C GLY A 34 -10.74 -10.78 4.76
N SER A 35 -10.96 -10.39 3.50
CA SER A 35 -10.84 -8.99 3.10
C SER A 35 -11.98 -8.14 3.66
N LEU A 36 -11.62 -7.01 4.28
CA LEU A 36 -12.57 -5.96 4.64
C LEU A 36 -12.91 -5.13 3.40
N LEU A 37 -14.05 -5.40 2.77
CA LEU A 37 -14.48 -4.73 1.55
C LEU A 37 -14.75 -3.23 1.73
N GLU A 38 -15.09 -2.82 2.95
CA GLU A 38 -15.22 -1.40 3.29
C GLU A 38 -13.90 -0.67 3.14
N GLY A 39 -12.75 -1.34 3.30
CA GLY A 39 -11.44 -0.70 3.27
C GLY A 39 -11.07 -0.01 4.58
N PHE A 40 -10.04 0.84 4.52
CA PHE A 40 -9.49 1.54 5.67
C PHE A 40 -9.28 3.03 5.36
N SER A 41 -9.41 3.90 6.37
CA SER A 41 -9.10 5.33 6.27
C SER A 41 -8.18 5.75 7.41
N GLY A 42 -7.30 6.72 7.15
CA GLY A 42 -6.40 7.25 8.17
C GLY A 42 -5.42 6.22 8.72
N VAL A 43 -5.00 5.27 7.87
CA VAL A 43 -4.09 4.19 8.27
C VAL A 43 -2.73 4.77 8.58
N GLN A 44 -2.27 4.58 9.81
CA GLN A 44 -0.90 4.86 10.20
C GLN A 44 -0.08 3.60 10.07
N VAL A 45 0.86 3.59 9.14
CA VAL A 45 1.69 2.43 8.83
C VAL A 45 2.84 2.32 9.81
N SER A 46 3.01 1.14 10.42
CA SER A 46 4.15 0.80 11.29
C SER A 46 5.24 0.05 10.55
N THR A 47 4.85 -0.80 9.60
CA THR A 47 5.75 -1.78 8.97
C THR A 47 5.43 -1.92 7.49
N LEU A 48 6.46 -2.04 6.67
CA LEU A 48 6.35 -2.32 5.23
C LEU A 48 7.27 -3.49 4.87
N ALA A 49 6.81 -4.36 3.97
CA ALA A 49 7.62 -5.40 3.35
C ALA A 49 7.38 -5.40 1.84
N VAL A 50 8.45 -5.58 1.07
CA VAL A 50 8.41 -5.59 -0.40
C VAL A 50 9.11 -6.85 -0.92
N ASN A 51 8.47 -7.54 -1.86
CA ASN A 51 9.06 -8.66 -2.57
C ASN A 51 8.46 -8.79 -3.98
N GLU A 52 9.27 -8.79 -5.03
CA GLU A 52 8.86 -9.10 -6.42
C GLU A 52 7.54 -8.42 -6.85
N GLY A 53 7.41 -7.10 -6.67
CA GLY A 53 6.20 -6.35 -7.04
C GLY A 53 5.01 -6.52 -6.10
N LEU A 54 5.18 -7.17 -4.95
CA LEU A 54 4.20 -7.22 -3.86
C LEU A 54 4.64 -6.32 -2.69
N LEU A 55 3.73 -5.46 -2.23
CA LEU A 55 3.89 -4.56 -1.08
C LEU A 55 2.89 -5.02 -0.05
N VAL A 56 3.38 -5.24 1.17
CA VAL A 56 2.54 -5.49 2.33
C VAL A 56 2.79 -4.39 3.34
N ALA A 57 1.72 -3.74 3.79
CA ALA A 57 1.75 -2.69 4.80
C ALA A 57 0.96 -3.11 6.04
N GLY A 58 1.61 -3.02 7.19
CA GLY A 58 1.03 -3.24 8.51
C GLY A 58 0.74 -1.91 9.21
N GLY A 59 -0.51 -1.71 9.64
CA GLY A 59 -0.94 -0.53 10.38
C GLY A 59 -0.79 -0.67 11.90
N PHE A 60 -1.02 0.42 12.64
CA PHE A 60 -0.90 0.48 14.10
C PHE A 60 -2.04 -0.25 14.82
N GLN A 61 -3.20 -0.43 14.18
CA GLN A 61 -4.39 -1.06 14.75
C GLN A 61 -4.57 -2.51 14.24
N GLY A 62 -3.55 -3.07 13.58
CA GLY A 62 -3.61 -4.41 12.99
C GLY A 62 -4.14 -4.44 11.56
N GLU A 63 -4.20 -3.29 10.87
CA GLU A 63 -4.52 -3.23 9.46
C GLU A 63 -3.44 -3.97 8.64
N LEU A 64 -3.86 -4.74 7.65
CA LEU A 64 -2.96 -5.40 6.71
C LEU A 64 -3.42 -5.07 5.28
N ILE A 65 -2.59 -4.34 4.54
CA ILE A 65 -2.88 -3.91 3.17
C ILE A 65 -1.86 -4.54 2.24
N CYS A 66 -2.33 -5.24 1.22
CA CYS A 66 -1.51 -5.88 0.19
C CYS A 66 -1.76 -5.22 -1.15
N LYS A 67 -0.71 -4.80 -1.86
CA LYS A 67 -0.78 -4.30 -3.22
C LYS A 67 0.24 -5.01 -4.09
N VAL A 68 -0.25 -5.66 -5.14
CA VAL A 68 0.59 -6.12 -6.25
C VAL A 68 0.67 -4.99 -7.27
N TRP A 69 1.87 -4.65 -7.71
CA TRP A 69 2.08 -3.77 -8.85
C TRP A 69 2.98 -4.46 -9.88
N CYS A 70 2.66 -4.24 -11.16
CA CYS A 70 3.56 -4.63 -12.24
C CYS A 70 4.64 -3.55 -12.38
N GLN A 71 5.90 -3.96 -12.51
CA GLN A 71 7.01 -3.08 -12.89
C GLN A 71 7.09 -2.91 -14.41
#